data_AF-A0A3N0Z1L3-F1
#
_entry.id   AF-A0A3N0Z1L3-F1
#
_cell.length_a   1.000
_cell.length_b   1.000
_cell.length_c   1.000
_cell.angle_alpha   90.00
_cell.angle_beta   90.00
_cell.angle_gamma   90.00
#
_symmetry.space_group_name_H-M   'P 1'
#
loop_
_entity.id
_entity.type
_entity.pdbx_description
1 polymer ?
#
loop_
_entity_poly.entity_id
_entity_poly.type
_entity_poly.pdbx_seq_one_letter_code
_entity_poly.pdbx_strand_id
1 'polypeptide(L)'
;MVVLSKEYGYVALTGAASFLLMAHLSRSVVKARVKYNVKRLASVLGIIWIVSRVLYAQGYSSGKPEKRRRGSFGMVALLGLFLCTVNTGRTLLGWGPGLKWPVCFK
;
A
#
# COMPACT_ATOMS: atom_id res chain seq x y z
N MET A 1 -8.04 3.35 -33.27
CA MET A 1 -6.60 3.29 -33.53
C MET A 1 -5.95 4.48 -32.84
N VAL A 2 -5.13 4.25 -31.81
CA VAL A 2 -4.32 5.31 -31.20
C VAL A 2 -3.17 5.61 -32.17
N VAL A 3 -3.27 6.68 -32.96
CA VAL A 3 -2.16 7.19 -33.76
C VAL A 3 -1.27 7.98 -32.79
N LEU A 4 -0.34 7.27 -32.13
CA LEU A 4 0.61 7.84 -31.19
C LEU A 4 1.61 8.70 -31.98
N SER A 5 1.38 10.02 -32.02
CA SER A 5 2.28 10.97 -32.67
C SER A 5 3.69 10.87 -32.07
N LYS A 6 4.73 11.09 -32.90
CA LYS A 6 6.17 11.01 -32.53
C LYS A 6 6.53 11.83 -31.28
N GLU A 7 5.72 12.84 -30.93
CA GLU A 7 5.90 13.71 -29.77
C GLU A 7 5.47 13.08 -28.43
N TYR A 8 4.56 12.10 -28.43
CA TYR A 8 4.17 11.36 -27.22
C TYR A 8 5.29 10.46 -26.68
N GLY A 9 6.34 10.22 -27.47
CA GLY A 9 7.52 9.46 -27.04
C GLY A 9 8.22 10.10 -25.83
N TYR A 10 8.29 11.44 -25.79
CA TYR A 10 8.85 12.16 -24.64
C TYR A 10 8.00 12.02 -23.39
N VAL A 11 6.67 12.02 -23.52
CA VAL A 11 5.74 11.84 -22.39
C VAL A 11 5.83 10.41 -21.84
N ALA A 12 5.97 9.41 -22.71
CA ALA A 12 6.19 8.02 -22.28
C ALA A 12 7.56 7.86 -21.58
N LEU A 13 8.61 8.52 -22.10
CA LEU A 13 9.94 8.52 -21.50
C LEU A 13 9.97 9.23 -20.13
N THR A 14 9.34 10.39 -19.99
CA THR A 14 9.26 11.09 -18.70
C THR A 14 8.44 10.31 -17.69
N GLY A 15 7.38 9.63 -18.13
CA GLY A 15 6.65 8.65 -17.33
C GLY A 15 7.56 7.54 -16.84
N ALA A 16 8.27 6.85 -17.74
CA ALA A 16 9.20 5.78 -17.40
C ALA A 16 10.32 6.25 -16.45
N ALA A 17 10.92 7.42 -16.71
CA ALA A 17 11.95 8.01 -15.86
C ALA A 17 11.42 8.31 -14.45
N SER A 18 10.19 8.81 -14.34
CA SER A 18 9.53 9.05 -13.05
C SER A 18 9.32 7.76 -12.26
N PHE A 19 8.88 6.68 -12.92
CA PHE A 19 8.73 5.37 -12.28
C PHE A 19 10.08 4.82 -11.78
N LEU A 20 11.15 4.96 -12.56
CA LEU A 20 12.49 4.52 -12.17
C LEU A 20 13.02 5.33 -10.97
N LEU A 21 12.83 6.65 -10.98
CA LEU A 21 13.23 7.52 -9.87
C LEU A 21 12.47 7.19 -8.59
N MET A 22 11.14 7.04 -8.67
CA MET A 22 10.30 6.63 -7.54
C MET A 22 10.67 5.24 -7.01
N ALA A 23 11.03 4.30 -7.90
CA ALA A 23 11.51 2.98 -7.51
C ALA A 23 12.87 3.04 -6.80
N HIS A 24 13.81 3.88 -7.28
CA HIS A 24 15.12 4.06 -6.64
C HIS A 24 14.98 4.65 -5.23
N LEU A 25 14.20 5.73 -5.08
CA LEU A 25 13.94 6.35 -3.78
C LEU A 25 13.24 5.37 -2.83
N SER A 26 12.24 4.63 -3.32
CA SER A 26 11.54 3.61 -2.53
C SER A 26 12.50 2.55 -2.00
N ARG A 27 13.47 2.08 -2.81
CA ARG A 27 14.49 1.11 -2.36
C ARG A 27 15.38 1.68 -1.26
N SER A 28 15.82 2.93 -1.39
CA SER A 28 16.65 3.60 -0.37
C SER A 28 15.90 3.77 0.96
N VAL A 29 14.61 4.13 0.90
CA VAL A 29 13.74 4.24 2.08
C VAL A 29 13.52 2.88 2.74
N VAL A 30 13.22 1.83 1.96
CA VAL A 30 13.00 0.48 2.50
C VAL A 30 14.26 -0.05 3.18
N LYS A 31 15.44 0.09 2.57
CA LYS A 31 16.72 -0.29 3.20
C LYS A 31 16.94 0.41 4.54
N ALA A 32 16.65 1.73 4.62
CA ALA A 32 16.72 2.47 5.87
C ALA A 32 15.72 1.94 6.91
N ARG A 33 14.48 1.65 6.51
CA ARG A 33 13.45 1.11 7.43
C ARG A 33 13.80 -0.29 7.95
N VAL A 34 14.47 -1.11 7.14
CA VAL A 34 14.97 -2.42 7.57
C VAL A 34 16.10 -2.25 8.59
N LYS A 35 17.04 -1.34 8.34
CA LYS A 35 18.16 -1.05 9.26
C LYS A 35 17.70 -0.60 10.64
N TYR A 36 16.64 0.21 10.72
CA TYR A 36 16.09 0.73 11.98
C TYR A 36 14.92 -0.08 12.55
N ASN A 37 14.66 -1.29 12.03
CA ASN A 37 13.58 -2.18 12.51
C ASN A 37 12.23 -1.47 12.71
N VAL A 38 11.88 -0.58 11.77
CA VAL A 38 10.63 0.19 11.85
C VAL A 38 9.44 -0.74 11.63
N LYS A 39 8.36 -0.52 12.39
CA LYS A 39 7.10 -1.30 12.30
C LYS A 39 6.56 -1.30 10.85
N ARG A 40 6.60 -2.47 10.19
CA ARG A 40 6.17 -2.66 8.78
C ARG A 40 4.72 -3.13 8.62
N LEU A 41 4.05 -3.45 9.72
CA LEU A 41 2.66 -3.95 9.74
C LEU A 41 1.68 -3.01 9.01
N ALA A 42 1.75 -1.70 9.26
CA ALA A 42 0.88 -0.73 8.59
C ALA A 42 1.08 -0.72 7.07
N SER A 43 2.32 -0.89 6.59
CA SER A 43 2.61 -0.97 5.15
C SER A 43 2.08 -2.26 4.52
N VAL A 44 2.21 -3.40 5.20
CA VAL A 44 1.68 -4.69 4.73
C VAL A 44 0.15 -4.65 4.66
N LEU A 45 -0.52 -4.16 5.70
CA LEU A 45 -1.97 -4.01 5.71
C LEU A 45 -2.43 -3.01 4.63
N GLY A 46 -1.66 -1.95 4.38
CA GLY A 46 -1.94 -0.99 3.30
C GLY A 46 -1.89 -1.65 1.92
N ILE A 47 -0.91 -2.52 1.65
CA ILE A 47 -0.84 -3.30 0.41
C ILE A 47 -2.06 -4.20 0.27
N ILE A 48 -2.45 -4.92 1.32
CA ILE A 48 -3.63 -5.78 1.32
C ILE A 48 -4.89 -4.96 1.00
N TRP A 49 -5.03 -3.76 1.58
CA TRP A 49 -6.14 -2.86 1.29
C TRP A 49 -6.17 -2.40 -0.18
N ILE A 50 -5.02 -2.00 -0.74
CA ILE A 50 -4.91 -1.58 -2.15
C ILE A 50 -5.29 -2.73 -3.09
N VAL A 51 -4.78 -3.94 -2.86
CA VAL A 51 -5.11 -5.13 -3.67
C VAL A 51 -6.61 -5.43 -3.61
N SER A 52 -7.23 -5.26 -2.44
CA SER A 52 -8.69 -5.38 -2.29
C SER A 52 -9.46 -4.40 -3.16
N ARG A 53 -8.98 -3.17 -3.29
CA ARG A 53 -9.61 -2.14 -4.14
C ARG A 53 -9.44 -2.43 -5.63
N VAL A 54 -8.29 -2.97 -6.03
CA VAL A 54 -8.06 -3.42 -7.41
C VAL A 54 -9.01 -4.57 -7.77
N LEU A 55 -9.13 -5.58 -6.90
CA LEU A 55 -10.07 -6.69 -7.10
C LEU A 55 -11.54 -6.24 -7.06
N TYR A 56 -11.87 -5.24 -6.22
CA TYR A 56 -13.19 -4.62 -6.20
C TYR A 56 -13.51 -3.93 -7.54
N ALA A 57 -12.57 -3.14 -8.08
CA ALA A 57 -12.73 -2.47 -9.37
C ALA A 57 -12.89 -3.49 -10.52
N GLN A 58 -12.08 -4.55 -10.54
CA GLN A 58 -12.19 -5.62 -11.53
C GLN A 58 -13.53 -6.38 -11.43
N GLY A 59 -14.06 -6.54 -10.21
CA GLY A 59 -15.38 -7.10 -9.95
C GLY A 59 -16.51 -6.24 -10.53
N TYR A 60 -16.39 -4.92 -10.49
CA TYR A 60 -17.35 -3.98 -11.08
C TYR A 60 -17.34 -4.02 -12.62
N SER A 61 -16.16 -4.10 -13.24
CA SER A 61 -16.03 -4.17 -14.70
C SER A 61 -16.61 -5.46 -15.32
N SER A 62 -16.90 -6.49 -14.51
CA SER A 62 -17.38 -7.79 -14.98
C SER A 62 -18.92 -7.92 -15.08
N GLY A 63 -19.70 -6.91 -14.66
CA GLY A 63 -21.17 -6.86 -14.80
C GLY A 63 -22.01 -7.88 -13.99
N LYS A 64 -21.40 -8.90 -13.38
CA LYS A 64 -22.08 -9.93 -12.57
C LYS A 64 -22.04 -9.57 -11.07
N PRO A 65 -23.19 -9.51 -10.37
CA PRO A 65 -23.30 -8.98 -8.99
C PRO A 65 -22.48 -9.76 -7.95
N GLU A 66 -22.26 -11.06 -8.19
CA GLU A 66 -21.62 -11.97 -7.26
C GLU A 66 -20.10 -11.77 -7.12
N LYS A 67 -19.44 -11.17 -8.13
CA LYS A 67 -18.00 -10.90 -8.10
C LYS A 67 -17.61 -9.72 -7.18
N ARG A 68 -18.57 -8.99 -6.59
CA ARG A 68 -18.32 -7.86 -5.68
C ARG A 68 -17.74 -8.30 -4.33
N ARG A 69 -18.06 -9.51 -3.86
CA ARG A 69 -17.56 -10.03 -2.57
C ARG A 69 -16.04 -10.28 -2.57
N ARG A 70 -15.40 -10.39 -3.75
CA ARG A 70 -13.95 -10.60 -3.85
C ARG A 70 -13.14 -9.43 -3.29
N GLY A 71 -13.70 -8.22 -3.19
CA GLY A 71 -13.02 -7.06 -2.60
C GLY A 71 -13.35 -6.81 -1.12
N SER A 72 -14.04 -7.72 -0.42
CA SER A 72 -14.45 -7.51 0.98
C SER A 72 -13.34 -7.74 2.00
N PHE A 73 -12.26 -8.45 1.64
CA PHE A 73 -11.14 -8.72 2.54
C PHE A 73 -10.35 -7.45 2.93
N GLY A 74 -10.46 -6.38 2.13
CA GLY A 74 -9.88 -5.07 2.44
C GLY A 74 -10.48 -4.41 3.68
N MET A 75 -11.69 -4.80 4.11
CA MET A 75 -12.27 -4.28 5.36
C MET A 75 -11.50 -4.76 6.59
N VAL A 76 -10.98 -5.99 6.57
CA VAL A 76 -10.11 -6.51 7.64
C VAL A 76 -8.79 -5.75 7.68
N ALA A 77 -8.22 -5.44 6.50
CA ALA A 77 -7.02 -4.62 6.40
C ALA A 77 -7.26 -3.20 6.95
N LEU A 78 -8.40 -2.58 6.62
CA LEU A 78 -8.77 -1.25 7.09
C LEU A 78 -8.95 -1.19 8.61
N LEU A 79 -9.59 -2.21 9.21
CA LEU A 79 -9.66 -2.35 10.67
C LEU A 79 -8.26 -2.49 11.29
N GLY A 80 -7.37 -3.27 10.68
CA GLY A 80 -5.98 -3.39 11.11
C GLY A 80 -5.21 -2.06 11.08
N LEU A 81 -5.41 -1.24 10.03
CA LEU A 81 -4.83 0.12 9.95
C LEU A 81 -5.39 1.02 11.06
N PHE A 82 -6.70 0.97 11.29
CA PHE A 82 -7.34 1.79 12.33
C PHE A 82 -6.78 1.47 13.72
N LEU A 83 -6.60 0.18 14.04
CA LEU A 83 -5.96 -0.25 15.29
C LEU A 83 -4.50 0.21 15.40
N CYS A 84 -3.74 0.19 14.29
CA CYS A 84 -2.39 0.73 14.25
C CYS A 84 -2.37 2.24 14.55
N THR A 85 -3.33 3.00 14.03
CA THR A 85 -3.50 4.44 14.30
C THR A 85 -3.80 4.68 15.78
N VAL A 86 -4.76 3.94 16.36
CA VAL A 86 -5.11 4.08 17.78
C VAL A 86 -3.92 3.75 18.69
N ASN A 87 -3.18 2.68 18.39
CA ASN A 87 -1.99 2.32 19.16
C ASN A 87 -0.88 3.39 19.07
N THR A 88 -0.71 3.99 17.89
CA THR A 88 0.22 5.12 17.70
C THR A 88 -0.20 6.34 18.50
N GLY A 89 -1.49 6.69 18.48
CA GLY A 89 -2.06 7.78 19.29
C GLY A 89 -1.89 7.56 20.79
N ARG A 90 -2.14 6.34 21.29
CA ARG A 90 -1.90 5.98 22.69
C ARG A 90 -0.43 6.08 23.11
N THR A 91 0.47 5.70 22.20
CA THR A 91 1.92 5.78 22.45
C THR A 91 2.38 7.25 22.53
N LEU A 92 1.84 8.13 21.67
CA LEU A 92 2.15 9.56 21.67
C LEU A 92 1.60 10.28 22.91
N LEU A 93 0.43 9.86 23.40
CA LEU A 93 -0.22 10.42 24.60
C LEU A 93 0.32 9.83 25.92
N GLY A 94 1.31 8.92 25.87
CA GLY A 94 1.92 8.32 27.06
C GLY A 94 1.01 7.39 27.87
N TRP A 95 -0.14 6.97 27.31
CA TRP A 95 -1.12 6.08 27.95
C TRP A 95 -0.69 4.60 27.93
N GLY A 96 0.46 4.31 28.54
CA GLY A 96 0.96 2.95 28.82
C GLY A 96 1.98 2.39 27.82
N PRO A 97 2.53 1.19 28.08
CA PRO A 97 3.52 0.56 27.21
C PRO A 97 2.86 0.19 25.88
N GLY A 98 3.24 0.87 24.80
CA GLY A 98 2.71 0.62 23.46
C GLY A 98 2.86 -0.85 23.07
N LEU A 99 1.82 -1.42 22.48
CA LEU A 99 1.74 -2.85 22.18
C LEU A 99 3.01 -3.30 21.42
N LYS A 100 3.82 -4.13 22.08
CA LYS A 100 5.01 -4.78 21.50
C LYS A 100 4.51 -5.91 20.61
N TRP A 101 4.21 -5.60 19.35
CA TRP A 101 3.86 -6.61 18.38
C TRP A 101 5.04 -7.58 18.17
N PRO A 102 4.78 -8.90 18.07
CA PRO A 102 5.83 -9.88 17.85
C PRO A 102 6.52 -9.54 16.53
N VAL A 103 7.80 -9.28 16.64
CA VAL A 103 8.70 -9.01 15.52
C VAL A 103 8.85 -10.34 14.78
N CYS A 104 7.97 -10.61 13.82
CA CYS A 104 8.14 -11.77 12.96
C CYS A 104 9.23 -11.44 11.93
N PHE A 105 10.22 -12.33 11.83
CA PHE A 105 11.48 -12.24 11.10
C PHE A 105 12.64 -11.55 11.83
N LYS A 106 13.28 -12.36 12.67
CA LYS A 106 14.74 -12.33 12.84
C LYS A 106 15.39 -12.89 11.58
#